data_AF-A0A0M0JMD1-F1
#
_entry.id   AF-A0A0M0JMD1-F1
#
_cell.length_a   1.000
_cell.length_b   1.000
_cell.length_c   1.000
_cell.angle_alpha   90.00
_cell.angle_beta   90.00
_cell.angle_gamma   90.00
#
_symmetry.space_group_name_H-M   'P 1'
#
loop_
_entity.id
_entity.type
_entity.pdbx_description
1 polymer ?
#
loop_
_entity_poly.entity_id
_entity_poly.type
_entity_poly.pdbx_seq_one_letter_code
_entity_poly.pdbx_strand_id
1 'polypeptide(L)'
;MLALPQSFGDIFLGETFSCYISLCNIAPIELAQVGLKVEVQTQLARETLSDSSVAGSAIARFASQQTLDKIIEYDLKDIGIHILICSALYTDSQGERKYFRKFFKFQVNNPLSMRSKTHALSLNNEVLIETH
;
A
#
# COMPACT_ATOMS: atom_id res chain seq x y z
N MET A 1 7.70 -4.95 -13.44
CA MET A 1 6.53 -4.06 -13.62
C MET A 1 5.71 -4.12 -12.34
N LEU A 2 5.57 -3.01 -11.61
CA LEU A 2 4.75 -2.95 -10.40
C LEU A 2 3.33 -2.58 -10.83
N ALA A 3 2.45 -3.57 -10.95
CA ALA A 3 1.03 -3.34 -11.17
C ALA A 3 0.30 -3.66 -9.86
N LEU A 4 -0.03 -2.61 -9.11
CA LEU A 4 -1.11 -2.71 -8.13
C LEU A 4 -2.44 -2.58 -8.88
N PRO A 5 -3.48 -3.35 -8.52
CA PRO A 5 -4.80 -3.19 -9.10
C PRO A 5 -5.27 -1.74 -8.95
N GLN A 6 -5.96 -1.23 -9.98
CA GLN A 6 -6.41 0.16 -10.05
C GLN A 6 -7.44 0.52 -8.95
N SER A 7 -7.98 -0.49 -8.26
CA SER A 7 -8.72 -0.35 -7.01
C SER A 7 -8.28 -1.45 -6.04
N PHE A 8 -7.80 -1.05 -4.87
CA PHE A 8 -8.07 -1.86 -3.68
C PHE A 8 -9.60 -1.91 -3.53
N GLY A 9 -10.17 -3.02 -3.05
CA GLY A 9 -11.59 -3.03 -2.69
C GLY A 9 -11.92 -1.91 -1.69
N ASP A 10 -13.16 -1.84 -1.22
CA ASP A 10 -13.47 -0.87 -0.17
C ASP A 10 -12.59 -1.15 1.06
N ILE A 11 -11.73 -0.17 1.41
CA ILE A 11 -10.87 -0.21 2.59
C ILE A 11 -11.54 0.61 3.68
N PHE A 12 -11.63 0.07 4.89
CA PHE A 12 -12.32 0.71 6.00
C PHE A 12 -11.41 1.00 7.20
N LEU A 13 -11.77 2.05 7.93
CA LEU A 13 -11.19 2.33 9.24
C LEU A 13 -11.32 1.10 10.15
N GLY A 14 -10.24 0.76 10.85
CA GLY A 14 -10.17 -0.38 11.76
C GLY A 14 -9.72 -1.69 11.13
N GLU A 15 -9.57 -1.76 9.81
CA GLU A 15 -8.94 -2.90 9.13
C GLU A 15 -7.40 -2.81 9.19
N THR A 16 -6.74 -3.95 9.01
CA THR A 16 -5.30 -4.01 8.75
C THR A 16 -5.07 -4.04 7.24
N PHE A 17 -4.45 -3.00 6.70
CA PHE A 17 -4.00 -2.96 5.32
C PHE A 17 -2.73 -3.80 5.17
N SER A 18 -2.77 -4.85 4.37
CA SER A 18 -1.61 -5.69 4.06
C SER A 18 -1.25 -5.61 2.58
N CYS A 19 0.02 -5.37 2.27
CA CYS A 19 0.52 -5.34 0.89
C CYS A 19 1.88 -6.03 0.75
N TYR A 20 2.11 -6.59 -0.44
CA TYR A 20 3.38 -7.17 -0.84
C TYR A 20 4.13 -6.21 -1.78
N ILE A 21 5.38 -5.91 -1.46
CA ILE A 21 6.27 -5.02 -2.20
C ILE A 21 7.46 -5.84 -2.68
N SER A 22 7.74 -5.80 -3.98
CA SER A 22 8.93 -6.42 -4.57
C SER A 22 9.77 -5.38 -5.29
N LEU A 23 11.00 -5.18 -4.82
CA LEU A 23 12.01 -4.37 -5.49
C LEU A 23 12.87 -5.31 -6.33
N CYS A 24 12.83 -5.17 -7.65
CA CYS A 24 13.59 -6.02 -8.58
C CYS A 24 14.70 -5.25 -9.27
N ASN A 25 15.91 -5.82 -9.32
CA ASN A 25 16.97 -5.32 -10.17
C ASN A 25 16.74 -5.77 -11.62
N ILE A 26 16.17 -4.90 -12.42
CA ILE A 26 15.97 -5.14 -13.86
C ILE A 26 17.19 -4.80 -14.72
N ALA A 27 18.25 -4.22 -14.12
CA ALA A 27 19.47 -3.91 -14.86
C ALA A 27 20.26 -5.20 -15.11
N PRO A 28 20.98 -5.32 -16.24
CA PRO A 28 21.80 -6.49 -16.54
C PRO A 28 23.11 -6.53 -15.72
N ILE A 29 23.23 -5.70 -14.69
CA ILE A 29 24.43 -5.50 -13.89
C ILE A 29 24.08 -5.58 -12.39
N GLU A 30 25.09 -5.90 -11.58
CA GLU A 30 24.96 -5.86 -10.11
C GLU A 30 24.91 -4.40 -9.62
N LEU A 31 24.03 -4.14 -8.65
CA LEU A 31 23.91 -2.86 -7.95
C LEU A 31 24.45 -3.00 -6.52
N ALA A 32 24.93 -1.90 -5.95
CA ALA A 32 25.44 -1.87 -4.59
C ALA A 32 24.56 -1.04 -3.65
N GLN A 33 24.69 -1.29 -2.34
CA GLN A 33 24.05 -0.48 -1.29
C GLN A 33 22.55 -0.27 -1.50
N VAL A 34 21.85 -1.36 -1.84
CA VAL A 34 20.41 -1.32 -2.16
C VAL A 34 19.59 -1.29 -0.88
N GLY A 35 18.73 -0.27 -0.75
CA GLY A 35 17.85 -0.07 0.38
C GLY A 35 16.42 0.23 -0.06
N LEU A 36 15.45 -0.20 0.75
CA LEU A 36 14.04 0.07 0.54
C LEU A 36 13.44 0.65 1.82
N LYS A 37 12.95 1.87 1.72
CA LYS A 37 12.15 2.54 2.75
C LYS A 37 10.68 2.55 2.34
N VAL A 38 9.82 2.13 3.25
CA VAL A 38 8.37 2.13 3.08
C VAL A 38 7.76 3.00 4.17
N GLU A 39 6.94 3.95 3.75
CA GLU A 39 6.26 4.90 4.62
C GLU A 39 4.77 4.95 4.26
N VAL A 40 3.94 5.31 5.23
CA VAL A 40 2.56 5.70 4.99
C VAL A 40 2.39 7.16 5.39
N GLN A 41 1.78 7.92 4.49
CA GLN A 41 1.42 9.31 4.73
C GLN A 41 -0.10 9.41 4.78
N THR A 42 -0.62 9.86 5.91
CA THR A 42 -2.02 10.24 6.12
C THR A 42 -2.13 11.78 6.07
N GLN A 43 -3.34 12.30 6.29
CA GLN A 43 -3.52 13.75 6.45
C GLN A 43 -2.89 14.29 7.74
N LEU A 44 -2.73 13.44 8.75
CA LEU A 44 -2.27 13.81 10.08
C LEU A 44 -0.77 13.61 10.25
N ALA A 45 -0.20 12.57 9.66
CA ALA A 45 1.16 12.16 9.93
C ALA A 45 1.82 11.43 8.76
N ARG A 46 3.14 11.29 8.85
CA ARG A 46 3.95 10.40 8.01
C ARG A 46 4.71 9.46 8.92
N GLU A 47 4.49 8.17 8.73
CA GLU A 47 5.06 7.09 9.53
C GLU A 47 5.96 6.22 8.66
N THR A 48 7.11 5.79 9.19
CA THR A 48 7.98 4.81 8.54
C THR A 48 7.60 3.42 9.01
N LEU A 49 7.11 2.60 8.08
CA LEU A 49 6.69 1.22 8.34
C LEU A 49 7.85 0.24 8.24
N SER A 50 8.81 0.51 7.36
CA SER A 50 10.00 -0.32 7.20
C SER A 50 11.13 0.48 6.57
N ASP A 51 12.37 0.29 7.00
CA ASP A 51 13.52 0.95 6.41
C ASP A 51 14.74 0.01 6.37
N SER A 52 15.09 -0.47 5.17
CA SER A 52 16.35 -1.20 4.93
C SER A 52 17.40 -0.34 4.25
N SER A 53 17.20 0.98 4.13
CA SER A 53 18.19 1.91 3.59
C SER A 53 19.20 2.41 4.63
N VAL A 54 18.94 2.14 5.91
CA VAL A 54 19.83 2.50 7.02
C VAL A 54 21.16 1.74 6.93
N ALA A 55 22.25 2.42 7.31
CA ALA A 55 23.59 1.84 7.35
C ALA A 55 23.58 0.54 8.17
N GLY A 56 24.09 -0.54 7.56
CA GLY A 56 24.13 -1.89 8.16
C GLY A 56 22.95 -2.80 7.80
N SER A 57 21.84 -2.26 7.28
CA SER A 57 20.71 -3.05 6.77
C SER A 57 20.59 -3.06 5.25
N ALA A 58 21.31 -2.16 4.57
CA ALA A 58 21.34 -2.10 3.11
C ALA A 58 22.01 -3.35 2.52
N ILE A 59 21.48 -3.83 1.40
CA ILE A 59 22.02 -4.96 0.67
C ILE A 59 23.29 -4.50 -0.04
N ALA A 60 24.43 -5.07 0.35
CA ALA A 60 25.73 -4.67 -0.19
C ALA A 60 25.87 -4.95 -1.69
N ARG A 61 25.35 -6.10 -2.15
CA ARG A 61 25.40 -6.57 -3.54
C ARG A 61 24.04 -7.10 -3.95
N PHE A 62 23.49 -6.55 -5.03
CA PHE A 62 22.15 -6.87 -5.51
C PHE A 62 22.24 -7.27 -6.99
N ALA A 63 22.22 -8.58 -7.22
CA ALA A 63 22.47 -9.17 -8.54
C ALA A 63 21.39 -8.80 -9.56
N SER A 64 21.71 -8.94 -10.85
CA SER A 64 20.71 -8.83 -11.92
C SER A 64 19.58 -9.84 -11.68
N GLN A 65 18.34 -9.41 -11.90
CA GLN A 65 17.10 -10.15 -11.64
C GLN A 65 16.84 -10.52 -10.17
N GLN A 66 17.70 -10.12 -9.23
CA GLN A 66 17.43 -10.33 -7.81
C GLN A 66 16.24 -9.48 -7.36
N THR A 67 15.44 -10.03 -6.46
CA THR A 67 14.34 -9.32 -5.81
C THR A 67 14.61 -9.12 -4.31
N LEU A 68 14.12 -8.01 -3.78
CA LEU A 68 13.98 -7.73 -2.37
C LEU A 68 12.48 -7.59 -2.10
N ASP A 69 11.95 -8.55 -1.35
CA ASP A 69 10.52 -8.65 -1.10
C ASP A 69 10.21 -8.28 0.36
N LYS A 70 9.12 -7.53 0.55
CA LYS A 70 8.61 -7.13 1.87
C LYS A 70 7.10 -7.24 1.89
N ILE A 71 6.58 -7.81 2.98
CA ILE A 71 5.18 -7.69 3.35
C ILE A 71 5.08 -6.53 4.34
N ILE A 72 4.13 -5.64 4.10
CA ILE A 72 3.85 -4.49 4.96
C ILE A 72 2.42 -4.61 5.44
N GLU A 73 2.26 -4.52 6.75
CA GLU A 73 0.97 -4.52 7.43
C GLU A 73 0.84 -3.18 8.16
N TYR A 74 -0.33 -2.56 8.05
CA TYR A 74 -0.60 -1.25 8.63
C TYR A 74 -2.04 -1.16 9.12
N ASP A 75 -2.21 -0.95 10.41
CA ASP A 75 -3.52 -0.75 11.02
C ASP A 75 -4.08 0.63 10.66
N LEU A 76 -5.27 0.65 10.09
CA LEU A 76 -5.92 1.86 9.62
C LEU A 76 -6.61 2.58 10.76
N LYS A 77 -5.99 3.66 11.21
CA LYS A 77 -6.41 4.46 12.38
C LYS A 77 -7.15 5.75 12.02
N ASP A 78 -7.06 6.16 10.76
CA ASP A 78 -7.65 7.40 10.26
C ASP A 78 -8.48 7.14 9.01
N ILE A 79 -9.50 7.99 8.81
CA ILE A 79 -10.31 8.02 7.58
C ILE A 79 -9.67 9.00 6.60
N GLY A 80 -9.81 8.74 5.30
CA GLY A 80 -9.44 9.66 4.25
C GLY A 80 -8.40 9.09 3.30
N ILE A 81 -7.66 9.99 2.67
CA ILE A 81 -6.63 9.62 1.69
C ILE A 81 -5.36 9.21 2.43
N HIS A 82 -4.90 8.00 2.18
CA HIS A 82 -3.63 7.48 2.61
C HIS A 82 -2.73 7.28 1.39
N ILE A 83 -1.42 7.48 1.55
CA ILE A 83 -0.43 7.32 0.49
C ILE A 83 0.69 6.43 1.01
N LEU A 84 0.82 5.23 0.44
CA LEU A 84 2.00 4.38 0.65
C LEU A 84 3.14 4.88 -0.24
N ILE A 85 4.29 5.15 0.37
CA ILE A 85 5.48 5.69 -0.28
C ILE A 85 6.58 4.64 -0.20
N CYS A 86 6.97 4.11 -1.36
CA CYS A 86 8.09 3.18 -1.47
C CYS A 86 9.28 3.91 -2.08
N SER A 87 10.32 4.15 -1.29
CA SER A 87 11.56 4.81 -1.71
C SER A 87 12.69 3.79 -1.78
N ALA A 88 13.24 3.59 -2.96
CA ALA A 88 14.40 2.74 -3.17
C ALA A 88 15.66 3.60 -3.36
N LEU A 89 16.74 3.19 -2.71
CA LEU A 89 18.08 3.76 -2.82
C LEU A 89 19.01 2.68 -3.34
N TYR A 90 19.93 3.03 -4.23
CA TYR A 90 21.01 2.14 -4.68
C TYR A 90 22.21 2.95 -5.18
N THR A 91 23.35 2.28 -5.27
CA THR A 91 24.55 2.79 -5.93
C THR A 91 24.73 2.02 -7.24
N ASP A 92 24.88 2.75 -8.35
CA ASP A 92 25.09 2.14 -9.66
C ASP A 92 26.56 1.75 -9.91
N SER A 93 26.85 1.22 -11.11
CA SER A 93 28.20 0.78 -11.48
C SER A 93 29.23 1.91 -11.58
N GLN A 94 28.80 3.18 -11.65
CA GLN A 94 29.69 4.35 -11.65
C GLN A 94 29.98 4.86 -10.24
N GLY A 95 29.40 4.23 -9.21
CA GLY A 95 29.50 4.69 -7.83
C GLY A 95 28.51 5.80 -7.48
N GLU A 96 27.60 6.14 -8.39
CA GLU A 96 26.62 7.21 -8.18
C GLU A 96 25.43 6.70 -7.37
N ARG A 97 25.08 7.46 -6.32
CA ARG A 97 23.90 7.17 -5.51
C ARG A 97 22.64 7.64 -6.22
N LYS A 98 21.75 6.69 -6.49
CA LYS A 98 20.46 6.90 -7.14
C LYS A 98 19.32 6.55 -6.20
N TYR A 99 18.23 7.29 -6.33
CA TYR A 99 17.01 7.01 -5.60
C TYR A 99 15.79 7.18 -6.50
N PHE A 100 14.75 6.40 -6.24
CA PHE A 100 13.45 6.60 -6.85
C PHE A 100 12.34 6.34 -5.83
N ARG A 101 11.17 6.92 -6.09
CA ARG A 101 9.99 6.79 -5.23
C ARG A 101 8.76 6.43 -6.04
N LYS A 102 7.92 5.57 -5.47
CA LYS A 102 6.58 5.25 -5.98
C LYS A 102 5.55 5.59 -4.91
N PHE A 103 4.42 6.11 -5.37
CA PHE A 103 3.30 6.52 -4.53
C PHE A 103 2.09 5.69 -4.88
N PHE A 104 1.48 5.09 -3.88
CA PHE A 104 0.24 4.32 -4.03
C PHE A 104 -0.81 4.93 -3.13
N LYS A 105 -1.73 5.65 -3.74
CA LYS A 105 -2.82 6.35 -3.05
C LYS A 105 -4.01 5.42 -2.89
N PHE A 106 -4.57 5.36 -1.70
CA PHE A 106 -5.80 4.62 -1.40
C PHE A 106 -6.69 5.41 -0.47
N GLN A 107 -8.00 5.14 -0.53
CA GLN A 107 -9.02 5.81 0.28
C GLN A 107 -9.44 4.87 1.40
N VAL A 108 -9.39 5.34 2.64
CA VAL A 108 -9.92 4.66 3.82
C VAL A 108 -11.29 5.26 4.13
N ASN A 109 -12.31 4.42 4.14
CA ASN A 109 -13.71 4.81 4.33
C ASN A 109 -14.16 4.61 5.77
N ASN A 110 -15.17 5.37 6.19
CA ASN A 110 -15.83 5.13 7.47
C ASN A 110 -16.76 3.91 7.34
N PRO A 111 -16.59 2.82 8.12
CA PRO A 111 -17.46 1.64 8.04
C PRO A 111 -18.93 1.96 8.33
N LEU A 112 -19.21 2.96 9.16
CA LEU A 112 -20.58 3.42 9.49
C LEU A 112 -21.20 4.31 8.40
N SER A 113 -20.40 4.78 7.45
CA SER A 113 -20.91 5.57 6.32
C SER A 113 -21.52 4.72 5.21
N MET A 114 -21.42 3.38 5.33
CA MET A 114 -22.16 2.43 4.52
C MET A 114 -23.65 2.47 4.91
N ARG A 115 -24.35 3.54 4.50
CA ARG A 115 -25.80 3.45 4.37
C ARG A 115 -26.06 2.40 3.31
N SER A 116 -26.58 1.25 3.76
CA SER A 116 -27.25 0.29 2.91
C SER A 116 -28.03 1.07 1.85
N LYS A 117 -27.73 0.86 0.57
CA LYS A 117 -28.75 1.04 -0.46
C LYS A 117 -29.79 -0.03 -0.16
N THR A 118 -30.62 0.19 0.86
CA THR A 118 -31.94 -0.39 0.87
C THR A 118 -32.55 0.15 -0.41
N HIS A 119 -32.71 -0.71 -1.40
CA HIS A 119 -33.81 -0.49 -2.32
C HIS A 119 -35.00 -0.24 -1.42
N ALA A 120 -35.44 1.02 -1.33
CA ALA A 120 -36.79 1.31 -0.94
C ALA A 120 -37.63 0.66 -2.04
N LEU A 121 -37.93 -0.63 -1.88
CA LEU A 121 -39.13 -1.19 -2.44
C LEU A 121 -40.21 -0.33 -1.83
N SER A 122 -40.75 0.56 -2.66
CA SER A 122 -41.96 1.28 -2.35
C SER A 122 -43.03 0.22 -2.06
N LEU A 123 -43.16 -0.19 -0.80
CA LEU A 123 -44.36 -0.87 -0.34
C LEU A 123 -45.45 0.18 -0.37
N ASN A 124 -46.10 0.28 -1.53
CA ASN A 124 -47.50 0.66 -1.60
C ASN A 124 -48.27 -0.35 -0.76
N ASN A 125 -48.43 -0.02 0.52
CA ASN A 125 -49.72 0.03 1.19
C ASN A 125 -50.75 -1.06 0.92
N GLU A 126 -50.41 -2.35 1.07
CA GLU A 126 -51.42 -3.38 1.32
C GLU A 126 -50.99 -4.31 2.46
N VAL A 127 -51.65 -4.11 3.61
CA VAL A 127 -51.76 -5.11 4.67
C VAL A 127 -52.71 -6.17 4.14
N LEU A 128 -52.21 -7.37 3.83
CA LEU A 128 -53.05 -8.56 3.73
C LEU A 128 -52.64 -9.54 4.83
N ILE A 129 -53.52 -9.69 5.80
CA ILE A 129 -53.50 -10.77 6.78
C ILE A 129 -54.24 -11.93 6.13
N GLU A 130 -53.60 -13.07 5.93
CA GLU A 130 -54.32 -14.34 5.81
C GLU A 130 -53.68 -15.39 6.71
N THR A 131 -54.50 -15.83 7.66
CA THR A 131 -54.36 -17.02 8.49
C THR A 131 -54.96 -18.22 7.76
N HIS A 132 -54.20 -19.31 7.65
CA HIS A 132 -54.71 -20.65 7.95
C HIS A 132 -53.58 -21.65 8.24
#